data_AF-A0A2M6ZUP5-F1
#
_entry.id   AF-A0A2M6ZUP5-F1
#
_cell.length_a   1.000
_cell.length_b   1.000
_cell.length_c   1.000
_cell.angle_alpha   90.00
_cell.angle_beta   90.00
_cell.angle_gamma   90.00
#
_symmetry.space_group_name_H-M   'P 1'
#
loop_
_entity.id
_entity.type
_entity.pdbx_description
1 polymer ?
#
loop_
_entity_poly.entity_id
_entity_poly.type
_entity_poly.pdbx_seq_one_letter_code
_entity_poly.pdbx_strand_id
1 'polypeptide(L)'
;MHKGRLKSKFLGCLIGAAIGDGLGAWREGRRIAEKEDIASLAERVEELAYTDDTHMTIGVVESLIQSRGFDGEHMAQTFIKNYETEPWCGYGPGPPRVFRVIKSW
;
A
#
# COMPACT_ATOMS: atom_id res chain seq x y z
N MET A 1 -1.02 30.21 -3.85
CA MET A 1 -1.88 29.33 -4.70
C MET A 1 -1.28 27.95 -5.03
N HIS A 2 0.04 27.75 -5.11
CA HIS A 2 0.63 26.48 -5.59
C HIS A 2 0.64 25.31 -4.57
N LYS A 3 0.93 25.59 -3.28
CA LYS A 3 1.06 24.55 -2.24
C LYS A 3 -0.25 23.82 -1.92
N GLY A 4 -1.37 24.54 -1.85
CA GLY A 4 -2.68 23.95 -1.56
C GLY A 4 -3.12 22.94 -2.63
N ARG A 5 -2.93 23.30 -3.91
CA ARG A 5 -3.21 22.40 -5.02
C ARG A 5 -2.31 21.17 -5.03
N LEU A 6 -1.02 21.34 -4.72
CA LEU A 6 -0.08 20.22 -4.65
C LEU A 6 -0.44 19.26 -3.51
N LYS A 7 -0.74 19.78 -2.31
CA LYS A 7 -1.19 18.97 -1.17
C LYS A 7 -2.43 18.13 -1.53
N SER A 8 -3.42 18.72 -2.19
CA SER A 8 -4.61 18.00 -2.63
C SER A 8 -4.29 16.87 -3.61
N LYS A 9 -3.36 17.08 -4.54
CA LYS A 9 -2.90 16.03 -5.47
C LYS A 9 -2.19 14.88 -4.76
N PHE A 10 -1.32 15.17 -3.79
CA PHE A 10 -0.65 14.13 -3.01
C PHE A 10 -1.63 13.32 -2.17
N LEU A 11 -2.57 13.99 -1.50
CA LEU A 11 -3.63 13.31 -0.74
C LEU A 11 -4.49 12.44 -1.65
N GLY A 12 -4.95 12.99 -2.78
CA GLY A 12 -5.75 12.24 -3.75
C GLY A 12 -5.01 11.04 -4.34
N CYS A 13 -3.69 11.15 -4.55
CA CYS A 13 -2.86 10.05 -5.01
C CYS A 13 -2.81 8.91 -3.98
N LEU A 14 -2.48 9.21 -2.72
CA LEU A 14 -2.35 8.19 -1.67
C LEU A 14 -3.70 7.55 -1.32
N ILE A 15 -4.75 8.37 -1.19
CA ILE A 15 -6.11 7.87 -0.92
C ILE A 15 -6.62 7.06 -2.11
N GLY A 16 -6.38 7.54 -3.34
CA GLY A 16 -6.79 6.82 -4.55
C GLY A 16 -6.10 5.46 -4.68
N ALA A 17 -4.81 5.37 -4.34
CA ALA A 17 -4.10 4.10 -4.27
C ALA A 17 -4.71 3.15 -3.24
N ALA A 18 -4.97 3.62 -2.02
CA ALA A 18 -5.57 2.80 -0.97
C ALA A 18 -7.00 2.32 -1.30
N ILE A 19 -7.82 3.19 -1.92
CA ILE A 19 -9.16 2.80 -2.39
C ILE A 19 -9.06 1.76 -3.51
N GLY A 20 -8.14 1.97 -4.46
CA GLY A 20 -7.91 1.04 -5.57
C GLY A 20 -7.44 -0.33 -5.10
N ASP A 21 -6.50 -0.37 -4.16
CA ASP A 21 -6.02 -1.58 -3.49
C ASP A 21 -7.19 -2.28 -2.76
N GLY A 22 -7.83 -1.61 -1.81
CA GLY A 22 -8.89 -2.21 -1.01
C GLY A 22 -10.06 -2.74 -1.84
N LEU A 23 -10.49 -2.04 -2.90
CA LEU A 23 -11.52 -2.54 -3.82
C LEU A 23 -11.00 -3.68 -4.71
N GLY A 24 -9.76 -3.56 -5.20
CA GLY A 24 -9.11 -4.54 -6.04
C GLY A 24 -8.92 -5.88 -5.35
N ALA A 25 -8.61 -5.88 -4.05
CA ALA A 25 -8.42 -7.07 -3.23
C ALA A 25 -9.61 -8.04 -3.26
N TRP A 26 -10.85 -7.53 -3.26
CA TRP A 26 -12.07 -8.36 -3.40
C TRP A 26 -12.17 -9.12 -4.73
N ARG A 27 -11.42 -8.67 -5.73
CA ARG A 27 -11.44 -9.16 -7.11
C ARG A 27 -10.14 -9.86 -7.51
N GLU A 28 -9.15 -9.91 -6.63
CA GLU A 28 -7.87 -10.54 -6.92
C GLU A 28 -8.07 -12.02 -7.32
N GLY A 29 -7.34 -12.46 -8.35
CA GLY A 29 -7.44 -13.82 -8.89
C GLY A 29 -8.75 -14.14 -9.64
N ARG A 30 -9.66 -13.17 -9.82
CA ARG A 30 -10.91 -13.34 -10.58
C ARG A 30 -10.76 -12.90 -12.03
N ARG A 31 -11.76 -13.22 -12.85
CA ARG A 31 -11.86 -12.77 -14.25
C ARG A 31 -12.08 -11.25 -14.31
N ILE A 32 -11.79 -10.67 -15.48
CA ILE A 32 -11.98 -9.25 -15.79
C ILE A 32 -13.37 -8.79 -15.36
N ALA A 33 -13.40 -7.64 -14.69
CA ALA A 33 -14.61 -6.98 -14.23
C ALA A 33 -15.15 -6.03 -15.28
N GLU A 34 -16.47 -6.01 -15.44
CA GLU A 34 -17.11 -4.87 -16.07
C GLU A 34 -17.22 -3.71 -15.05
N LYS A 35 -17.39 -2.50 -15.55
CA LYS A 35 -17.46 -1.29 -14.73
C LYS A 35 -18.59 -1.38 -13.70
N GLU A 36 -19.72 -1.93 -14.11
CA GLU A 36 -20.92 -2.08 -13.30
C GLU A 36 -20.68 -3.01 -12.10
N ASP A 37 -19.85 -4.04 -12.27
CA ASP A 37 -19.49 -4.93 -11.18
C ASP A 37 -18.68 -4.19 -10.10
N ILE A 38 -17.76 -3.32 -10.52
CA ILE A 38 -16.93 -2.52 -9.61
C ILE A 38 -17.78 -1.47 -8.90
N ALA A 39 -18.69 -0.81 -9.62
CA ALA A 39 -19.63 0.15 -9.03
C ALA A 39 -20.52 -0.52 -7.98
N SER A 40 -21.10 -1.67 -8.30
CA SER A 40 -21.94 -2.43 -7.38
C SER A 40 -21.15 -2.98 -6.18
N LEU A 41 -19.88 -3.33 -6.36
CA LEU A 41 -19.00 -3.69 -5.25
C LEU A 41 -18.77 -2.48 -4.32
N ALA A 42 -18.43 -1.33 -4.89
CA ALA A 42 -18.16 -0.11 -4.12
C ALA A 42 -19.38 0.38 -3.33
N GLU A 43 -20.60 0.13 -3.81
CA GLU A 43 -21.85 0.43 -3.08
C GLU A 43 -22.15 -0.55 -1.94
N ARG A 44 -21.68 -1.80 -2.04
CA ARG A 44 -21.97 -2.87 -1.06
C ARG A 44 -20.95 -2.98 0.06
N VAL A 45 -19.72 -2.54 -0.17
CA VAL A 45 -18.64 -2.69 0.80
C VAL A 45 -18.68 -1.51 1.78
N GLU A 46 -19.03 -1.80 3.02
CA GLU A 46 -19.08 -0.81 4.11
C GLU A 46 -17.68 -0.41 4.59
N GLU A 47 -16.74 -1.35 4.58
CA GLU A 47 -15.35 -1.15 5.02
C GLU A 47 -14.36 -1.80 4.04
N LEU A 48 -13.34 -1.03 3.65
CA LEU A 48 -12.24 -1.52 2.81
C LEU A 48 -11.00 -1.76 3.69
N ALA A 49 -10.55 -3.01 3.74
CA ALA A 49 -9.24 -3.36 4.26
C ALA A 49 -8.22 -3.26 3.12
N TYR A 50 -7.09 -2.62 3.38
CA TYR A 50 -5.99 -2.52 2.43
C TYR A 50 -5.08 -3.75 2.51
N THR A 51 -4.25 -3.97 1.49
CA THR A 51 -3.33 -5.12 1.39
C THR A 51 -1.86 -4.69 1.53
N ASP A 52 -0.93 -5.57 1.18
CA ASP A 52 0.50 -5.31 1.19
C ASP A 52 0.86 -4.14 0.27
N ASP A 53 0.10 -3.87 -0.78
CA ASP A 53 0.28 -2.72 -1.67
C ASP A 53 0.22 -1.38 -0.91
N THR A 54 -0.86 -1.13 -0.17
CA THR A 54 -0.97 0.08 0.65
C THR A 54 -0.02 0.04 1.85
N HIS A 55 0.15 -1.13 2.47
CA HIS A 55 1.02 -1.27 3.64
C HIS A 55 2.49 -0.95 3.31
N MET A 56 2.99 -1.41 2.15
CA MET A 56 4.32 -1.03 1.65
C MET A 56 4.36 0.44 1.22
N THR A 57 3.28 0.97 0.61
CA THR A 57 3.20 2.40 0.27
C THR A 57 3.33 3.30 1.50
N ILE A 58 2.70 2.92 2.63
CA ILE A 58 2.88 3.61 3.91
C ILE A 58 4.35 3.61 4.32
N GLY A 59 5.02 2.45 4.27
CA GLY A 59 6.44 2.34 4.59
C GLY A 59 7.35 3.21 3.71
N VAL A 60 7.03 3.34 2.41
CA VAL A 60 7.73 4.26 1.49
C VAL A 60 7.59 5.69 1.98
N VAL A 61 6.36 6.13 2.26
CA VAL A 61 6.07 7.51 2.68
C VAL A 61 6.70 7.82 4.03
N GLU A 62 6.60 6.92 5.00
CA GLU A 62 7.23 7.05 6.32
C GLU A 62 8.75 7.23 6.18
N SER A 63 9.40 6.39 5.37
CA SER A 63 10.83 6.50 5.13
C SER A 63 11.23 7.80 4.45
N LEU A 64 10.48 8.22 3.42
CA LEU A 64 10.78 9.48 2.70
C LEU A 64 10.66 10.70 3.62
N ILE A 65 9.66 10.70 4.52
CA ILE A 65 9.47 11.78 5.49
C ILE A 65 10.61 11.78 6.51
N GLN A 66 10.92 10.62 7.09
CA GLN A 66 11.94 10.48 8.12
C GLN A 66 13.34 10.83 7.60
N SER A 67 13.70 10.32 6.43
CA SER A 67 15.01 10.53 5.80
C SER A 67 15.12 11.84 5.03
N ARG A 68 14.03 12.62 4.90
CA ARG A 68 13.95 13.85 4.09
C ARG A 68 14.43 13.67 2.64
N GLY A 69 14.18 12.49 2.09
CA GLY A 69 14.76 12.04 0.83
C GLY A 69 14.74 10.52 0.75
N PHE A 70 15.38 9.96 -0.27
CA PHE A 70 15.50 8.52 -0.43
C PHE A 70 16.69 7.98 0.37
N ASP A 71 16.43 7.00 1.23
CA ASP A 71 17.40 6.21 1.96
C ASP A 71 16.95 4.75 1.87
N GLY A 72 17.70 3.94 1.11
CA GLY A 72 17.33 2.56 0.83
C GLY A 72 17.43 1.65 2.04
N GLU A 73 18.39 1.90 2.94
CA GLU A 73 18.56 1.11 4.16
C GLU A 73 17.41 1.39 5.12
N HIS A 74 17.13 2.67 5.37
CA HIS A 74 16.01 3.05 6.23
C HIS A 74 14.68 2.52 5.67
N MET A 75 14.46 2.60 4.36
CA MET A 75 13.23 2.10 3.73
C MET A 75 13.09 0.58 3.87
N ALA A 76 14.17 -0.18 3.67
CA ALA A 76 14.16 -1.62 3.87
C ALA A 76 13.83 -2.00 5.31
N GLN A 77 14.44 -1.33 6.30
CA GLN A 77 14.15 -1.56 7.72
C GLN A 77 12.70 -1.20 8.07
N THR A 78 12.15 -0.12 7.51
CA THR A 78 10.73 0.23 7.68
C THR A 78 9.82 -0.86 7.13
N PHE A 79 10.08 -1.40 5.94
CA PHE A 79 9.28 -2.50 5.39
C PHE A 79 9.31 -3.75 6.27
N ILE A 80 10.49 -4.12 6.77
CA ILE A 80 10.65 -5.27 7.67
C ILE A 80 9.82 -5.04 8.95
N LYS A 81 9.96 -3.88 9.58
CA LYS A 81 9.23 -3.53 10.80
C LYS A 81 7.72 -3.55 10.60
N ASN A 82 7.24 -2.95 9.50
CA ASN A 82 5.82 -2.89 9.17
C ASN A 82 5.28 -4.31 8.96
N TYR A 83 5.96 -5.14 8.17
CA TYR A 83 5.61 -6.55 7.97
C TYR A 83 5.59 -7.35 9.28
N GLU A 84 6.57 -7.17 10.17
CA GLU A 84 6.61 -7.89 11.45
C GLU A 84 5.48 -7.48 12.40
N THR A 85 5.03 -6.23 12.30
CA THR A 85 3.93 -5.69 13.10
C THR A 85 2.57 -6.18 12.59
N GLU A 86 2.38 -6.19 11.26
CA GLU A 86 1.13 -6.58 10.61
C GLU A 86 1.38 -7.59 9.46
N PRO A 87 1.81 -8.84 9.77
CA PRO A 87 2.15 -9.83 8.76
C PRO A 87 0.94 -10.37 7.98
N TRP A 88 -0.29 -10.09 8.44
CA TRP A 88 -1.54 -10.57 7.86
C TRP A 88 -2.07 -9.71 6.70
N CYS A 89 -1.35 -8.65 6.28
CA CYS A 89 -1.78 -7.74 5.19
C CYS A 89 -1.78 -8.35 3.78
N GLY A 90 -1.63 -9.66 3.61
CA GLY A 90 -1.76 -10.30 2.29
C GLY A 90 -0.47 -10.45 1.47
N TYR A 91 0.69 -10.19 2.08
CA TYR A 91 1.99 -10.35 1.42
C TYR A 91 2.14 -11.70 0.69
N GLY A 92 2.47 -11.63 -0.60
CA GLY A 92 2.97 -12.78 -1.34
C GLY A 92 4.26 -13.36 -0.75
N PRO A 93 4.74 -14.53 -1.18
CA PRO A 93 5.91 -15.19 -0.60
C PRO A 93 7.24 -14.45 -0.87
N GLY A 94 7.25 -13.48 -1.79
CA GLY A 94 8.42 -12.73 -2.22
C GLY A 94 8.96 -11.79 -1.14
N PRO A 95 8.24 -10.73 -0.75
CA PRO A 95 8.74 -9.74 0.22
C PRO A 95 9.22 -10.37 1.55
N PRO A 96 8.47 -11.28 2.21
CA PRO A 96 8.93 -11.94 3.43
C PRO A 96 10.23 -12.73 3.25
N ARG A 97 10.48 -13.31 2.06
CA ARG A 97 11.74 -13.98 1.75
C ARG A 97 12.90 -12.99 1.67
N VAL A 98 12.69 -11.84 1.03
CA VAL A 98 13.70 -10.77 0.95
C VAL A 98 14.01 -10.21 2.33
N PHE A 99 12.98 -9.95 3.15
CA PHE A 99 13.15 -9.47 4.53
C PHE A 99 14.01 -10.42 5.37
N ARG A 100 13.79 -11.74 5.25
CA ARG A 100 14.64 -12.75 5.92
C ARG A 100 16.10 -12.72 5.46
N VAL A 101 16.35 -12.46 4.18
CA VAL A 101 17.72 -12.34 3.65
C VAL A 101 18.41 -11.10 4.21
N ILE A 102 17.74 -9.94 4.18
CA ILE A 102 18.30 -8.68 4.71
C ILE A 102 18.64 -8.83 6.19
N LYS A 103 17.76 -9.45 6.98
CA LYS A 103 18.00 -9.69 8.43
C LYS A 103 19.14 -10.67 8.74
N SER A 104 19.66 -11.38 7.73
CA SER A 104 20.75 -12.35 7.91
C SER A 104 22.15 -11.78 7.64
N TRP A 105 22.22 -10.50 7.26
CA TRP A 105 23.46 -9.79 6.97
C TRP A 105 24.01 -9.06 8.19
#